data_AF-A0A3A0G5B0-F1
#
_entry.id   AF-A0A3A0G5B0-F1
#
_cell.length_a   1.000
_cell.length_b   1.000
_cell.length_c   1.000
_cell.angle_alpha   90.00
_cell.angle_beta   90.00
_cell.angle_gamma   90.00
#
_symmetry.space_group_name_H-M   'P 1'
#
loop_
_entity.id
_entity.type
_entity.pdbx_description
1 polymer ?
#
loop_
_entity_poly.entity_id
_entity_poly.type
_entity_poly.pdbx_seq_one_letter_code
_entity_poly.pdbx_strand_id
1 'polypeptide(L)'
;MAEEAPRITVTPNGPYHVRGGVRLVRKAPVVSEHGEPLTWQTGAPVPAGDTFALCRCGRSANKPFCDGSHARTGFDGTETAPTAPSSERQRGLRGKGIHVRDDESLCVHAGFCGNRVTNVWKMVRDTGDTRVRAQLMAMVERCPSGRLTYALEPDGPAIEPDLPVEIGLIEDGPLWVVGGIPVTRADGAPLEARNRVTLCRCGASKNKPLCDGSHAAVGFRDRGPIDAVPAGVDVGAAGAPPTDSGIAADAPPGADSGTAADAGRYLRYMAEFIGFTADEAAAVRRTKPALERHLPRIMTDFYAQLLRYPPTRALFLGPDGGVDQDYVELRMRHQVNFWLRTADAVLDDDYGRYVDFVGRAHTARGADPSIYVAERYVIGMVGFVQHAISKALMAELDDGPDADLALEAWDKLNMVILEVLARAYGHERSAETFAPLVPVDEAAVARLAARAYALEAEGAAPGATRAVPVAAAADVPEGERRLLTVDGLSIGVFHLAGAWYAIRNLCLHRAGPVATGALVGTHVQCPWHGYTYDVTTGRCLADPSAQLDTYAVTVEDGQVYVHVPVAT
;
A
#
# COMPACT_ATOMS: atom_id res chain seq x y z
N MET A 1 -7.86 29.13 -1.53
CA MET A 1 -7.77 29.02 -3.01
C MET A 1 -7.97 27.55 -3.33
N ALA A 2 -8.84 27.17 -4.26
CA ALA A 2 -9.02 25.76 -4.61
C ALA A 2 -7.70 25.19 -5.15
N GLU A 3 -7.26 24.05 -4.61
CA GLU A 3 -6.05 23.35 -5.05
C GLU A 3 -6.26 22.92 -6.51
N GLU A 4 -5.38 23.35 -7.42
CA GLU A 4 -5.51 23.08 -8.85
C GLU A 4 -5.33 21.57 -9.11
N ALA A 5 -6.23 20.93 -9.88
CA ALA A 5 -6.17 19.48 -10.10
C ALA A 5 -4.87 19.05 -10.84
N PRO A 6 -4.25 17.91 -10.45
CA PRO A 6 -3.09 17.31 -11.11
C PRO A 6 -3.28 17.14 -12.61
N ARG A 7 -2.36 17.68 -13.42
CA ARG A 7 -2.36 17.44 -14.87
C ARG A 7 -1.02 17.73 -15.53
N ILE A 8 -0.84 17.17 -16.72
CA ILE A 8 0.33 17.39 -17.58
C ILE A 8 -0.13 17.92 -18.94
N THR A 9 0.49 19.00 -19.43
CA THR A 9 0.28 19.51 -20.78
C THR A 9 1.59 19.52 -21.56
N VAL A 10 1.56 18.97 -22.77
CA VAL A 10 2.71 18.96 -23.68
C VAL A 10 2.70 20.27 -24.48
N THR A 11 3.84 20.94 -24.55
CA THR A 11 4.00 22.10 -25.46
C THR A 11 4.59 21.68 -26.80
N PRO A 12 4.18 22.32 -27.92
CA PRO A 12 4.76 22.06 -29.24
C PRO A 12 6.28 22.22 -29.21
N ASN A 13 7.02 21.15 -29.54
CA ASN A 13 8.49 21.11 -29.50
C ASN A 13 9.11 21.60 -28.18
N GLY A 14 8.37 21.51 -27.08
CA GLY A 14 8.74 22.05 -25.78
C GLY A 14 8.59 21.04 -24.63
N PRO A 15 8.68 21.50 -23.37
CA PRO A 15 8.60 20.65 -22.19
C PRO A 15 7.20 20.09 -21.90
N TYR A 16 7.15 19.22 -20.90
CA TYR A 16 5.92 18.89 -20.18
C TYR A 16 5.68 19.94 -19.09
N HIS A 17 4.53 20.60 -19.09
CA HIS A 17 4.10 21.44 -17.98
C HIS A 17 3.26 20.62 -17.01
N VAL A 18 3.71 20.53 -15.77
CA VAL A 18 3.03 19.82 -14.69
C VAL A 18 2.42 20.85 -13.76
N ARG A 19 1.17 20.65 -13.35
CA ARG A 19 0.44 21.50 -12.41
C ARG A 19 -0.32 20.67 -11.39
N GLY A 20 -0.70 21.31 -10.29
CA GLY A 20 -1.54 20.73 -9.25
C GLY A 20 -0.78 19.91 -8.21
N GLY A 21 0.39 20.41 -7.78
CA GLY A 21 1.09 19.85 -6.61
C GLY A 21 1.63 18.42 -6.79
N VAL A 22 1.84 17.98 -8.04
CA VAL A 22 2.27 16.60 -8.33
C VAL A 22 3.67 16.35 -7.78
N ARG A 23 3.79 15.37 -6.88
CA ARG A 23 5.08 14.98 -6.28
C ARG A 23 6.01 14.36 -7.31
N LEU A 24 7.30 14.72 -7.25
CA LEU A 24 8.37 14.05 -7.99
C LEU A 24 9.19 13.19 -7.04
N VAL A 25 9.47 11.97 -7.47
CA VAL A 25 10.29 11.02 -6.69
C VAL A 25 11.26 10.30 -7.63
N ARG A 26 12.45 9.95 -7.15
CA ARG A 26 13.37 9.11 -7.94
C ARG A 26 12.94 7.64 -7.91
N LYS A 27 13.12 6.93 -9.01
CA LYS A 27 12.84 5.50 -9.12
C LYS A 27 14.02 4.79 -9.79
N ALA A 28 14.44 3.67 -9.24
CA ALA A 28 15.45 2.82 -9.87
C ALA A 28 15.00 1.35 -9.81
N PRO A 29 15.28 0.54 -10.85
CA PRO A 29 15.04 -0.89 -10.77
C PRO A 29 16.07 -1.53 -9.83
N VAL A 30 15.59 -2.33 -8.89
CA VAL A 30 16.44 -3.31 -8.19
C VAL A 30 16.59 -4.49 -9.13
N VAL A 31 17.83 -4.89 -9.42
CA VAL A 31 18.13 -5.94 -10.40
C VAL A 31 18.76 -7.17 -9.73
N SER A 32 18.60 -8.33 -10.35
CA SER A 32 19.34 -9.55 -9.99
C SER A 32 20.83 -9.42 -10.32
N GLU A 33 21.63 -10.39 -9.89
CA GLU A 33 23.03 -10.57 -10.29
C GLU A 33 23.21 -10.73 -11.82
N HIS A 34 22.13 -11.01 -12.54
CA HIS A 34 22.09 -11.12 -13.99
C HIS A 34 21.52 -9.88 -14.69
N GLY A 35 21.23 -8.82 -13.93
CA GLY A 35 20.72 -7.54 -14.48
C GLY A 35 19.22 -7.53 -14.76
N GLU A 36 18.48 -8.52 -14.28
CA GLU A 36 17.04 -8.62 -14.52
C GLU A 36 16.28 -7.80 -13.48
N PRO A 37 15.35 -6.93 -13.89
CA PRO A 37 14.64 -6.07 -12.95
C PRO A 37 13.65 -6.88 -12.13
N LEU A 38 13.83 -6.83 -10.80
CA LEU A 38 13.05 -7.57 -9.81
C LEU A 38 11.94 -6.70 -9.21
N THR A 39 12.27 -5.47 -8.83
CA THR A 39 11.31 -4.51 -8.27
C THR A 39 11.75 -3.05 -8.43
N TRP A 40 10.93 -2.11 -7.96
CA TRP A 40 11.24 -0.69 -7.94
C TRP A 40 11.72 -0.26 -6.55
N GLN A 41 12.85 0.46 -6.50
CA GLN A 41 13.27 1.24 -5.35
C GLN A 41 12.78 2.68 -5.52
N THR A 42 12.14 3.23 -4.49
CA THR A 42 11.76 4.65 -4.45
C THR A 42 12.81 5.42 -3.66
N GLY A 43 13.35 6.47 -4.29
CA GLY A 43 14.30 7.37 -3.69
C GLY A 43 13.65 8.59 -3.03
N ALA A 44 14.49 9.52 -2.58
CA ALA A 44 14.02 10.76 -1.99
C ALA A 44 13.13 11.58 -2.96
N PRO A 45 12.16 12.34 -2.44
CA PRO A 45 11.43 13.32 -3.22
C PRO A 45 12.37 14.34 -3.86
N VAL A 46 12.08 14.75 -5.09
CA VAL A 46 12.78 15.84 -5.75
C VAL A 46 11.99 17.13 -5.49
N PRO A 47 12.61 18.17 -4.89
CA PRO A 47 11.94 19.44 -4.65
C PRO A 47 11.36 20.03 -5.93
N ALA A 48 10.06 20.30 -5.91
CA ALA A 48 9.32 20.95 -6.98
C ALA A 48 8.17 21.76 -6.35
N GLY A 49 7.82 22.90 -6.96
CA GLY A 49 6.63 23.67 -6.55
C GLY A 49 5.34 23.10 -7.13
N ASP A 50 4.22 23.82 -6.97
CA ASP A 50 2.91 23.37 -7.46
C ASP A 50 2.80 23.32 -8.98
N THR A 51 3.67 24.06 -9.68
CA THR A 51 3.78 24.09 -11.13
C THR A 51 5.24 24.11 -11.55
N PHE A 52 5.62 23.24 -12.48
CA PHE A 52 6.98 23.15 -13.00
C PHE A 52 7.00 22.58 -14.42
N ALA A 53 8.14 22.70 -15.09
CA ALA A 53 8.34 22.21 -16.46
C ALA A 53 9.42 21.11 -16.50
N LEU A 54 9.08 19.94 -17.02
CA LEU A 54 10.00 18.80 -17.19
C LEU A 54 10.60 18.76 -18.58
N CYS A 55 11.89 18.46 -18.66
CA CYS A 55 12.62 18.35 -19.91
C CYS A 55 12.12 17.16 -20.73
N ARG A 56 11.70 17.44 -21.96
CA ARG A 56 11.29 16.42 -22.94
C ARG A 56 12.36 16.12 -23.99
N CYS A 57 13.23 17.09 -24.27
CA CYS A 57 14.22 17.02 -25.35
C CYS A 57 15.51 16.27 -24.98
N GLY A 58 15.72 15.95 -23.69
CA GLY A 58 16.94 15.32 -23.20
C GLY A 58 18.19 16.20 -23.17
N ARG A 59 18.10 17.49 -23.53
CA ARG A 59 19.26 18.41 -23.64
C ARG A 59 19.40 19.42 -22.51
N SER A 60 18.44 19.49 -21.58
CA SER A 60 18.53 20.43 -20.44
C SER A 60 19.79 20.20 -19.60
N ALA A 61 20.43 21.26 -19.13
CA ALA A 61 21.50 21.16 -18.14
C ALA A 61 20.94 20.97 -16.72
N ASN A 62 19.68 21.36 -16.49
CA ASN A 62 18.97 21.30 -15.21
C ASN A 62 17.96 20.14 -15.14
N LYS A 63 18.28 18.98 -15.74
CA LYS A 63 17.38 17.81 -15.70
C LYS A 63 17.08 17.42 -14.24
N PRO A 64 15.86 16.98 -13.92
CA PRO A 64 14.76 16.65 -14.85
C PRO A 64 13.99 17.87 -15.38
N PHE A 65 14.28 19.07 -14.90
CA PHE A 65 13.59 20.31 -15.27
C PHE A 65 14.04 20.85 -16.63
N CYS A 66 13.15 21.63 -17.26
CA CYS A 66 13.43 22.33 -18.51
C CYS A 66 14.17 23.65 -18.27
N ASP A 67 15.20 23.92 -19.06
CA ASP A 67 16.00 25.16 -19.06
C ASP A 67 15.93 25.92 -20.41
N GLY A 68 14.92 25.61 -21.22
CA GLY A 68 14.74 26.16 -22.56
C GLY A 68 15.66 25.59 -23.64
N SER A 69 16.49 24.58 -23.36
CA SER A 69 17.43 24.03 -24.36
C SER A 69 16.75 23.44 -25.60
N HIS A 70 15.48 23.05 -25.53
CA HIS A 70 14.72 22.54 -26.67
C HIS A 70 14.64 23.56 -27.84
N ALA A 71 14.51 24.86 -27.55
CA ALA A 71 14.44 25.90 -28.57
C ALA A 71 15.76 26.09 -29.33
N ARG A 72 16.89 25.93 -28.63
CA ARG A 72 18.25 26.10 -29.20
C ARG A 72 18.76 24.85 -29.91
N THR A 73 18.20 23.68 -29.60
CA THR A 73 18.67 22.39 -30.12
C THR A 73 17.83 21.85 -31.26
N GLY A 74 16.80 22.59 -31.70
CA GLY A 74 15.90 22.16 -32.78
C GLY A 74 15.14 20.87 -32.43
N PHE A 75 14.68 20.74 -31.17
CA PHE A 75 14.00 19.54 -30.72
C PHE A 75 12.72 19.29 -31.53
N ASP A 76 12.67 18.15 -32.22
CA ASP A 76 11.45 17.63 -32.83
C ASP A 76 10.66 16.83 -31.79
N GLY A 77 9.62 17.47 -31.28
CA GLY A 77 8.69 16.93 -30.32
C GLY A 77 7.42 16.36 -30.93
N THR A 78 7.38 16.09 -32.24
CA THR A 78 6.20 15.56 -32.93
C THR A 78 5.67 14.31 -32.24
N GLU A 79 4.38 14.33 -31.88
CA GLU A 79 3.70 13.29 -31.11
C GLU A 79 3.08 12.25 -32.04
N THR A 80 3.55 11.02 -31.94
CA THR A 80 3.19 9.86 -32.76
C THR A 80 2.46 8.76 -31.99
N ALA A 81 2.30 8.92 -30.68
CA ALA A 81 1.62 7.95 -29.82
C ALA A 81 0.17 7.73 -30.29
N PRO A 82 -0.33 6.48 -30.25
CA PRO A 82 -1.70 6.18 -30.63
C PRO A 82 -2.68 6.85 -29.66
N THR A 83 -3.75 7.43 -30.21
CA THR A 83 -4.82 8.12 -29.44
C THR A 83 -6.03 7.24 -29.18
N ALA A 84 -6.16 6.11 -29.88
CA ALA A 84 -7.19 5.13 -29.56
C ALA A 84 -7.04 4.65 -28.09
N PRO A 85 -8.10 4.18 -27.44
CA PRO A 85 -8.00 3.54 -26.14
C PRO A 85 -7.14 2.25 -26.21
N SER A 86 -6.49 1.89 -25.11
CA SER A 86 -5.74 0.63 -25.04
C SER A 86 -6.64 -0.59 -25.19
N SER A 87 -7.91 -0.49 -24.79
CA SER A 87 -8.90 -1.56 -24.96
C SER A 87 -9.09 -2.02 -26.41
N GLU A 88 -8.84 -1.14 -27.39
CA GLU A 88 -8.93 -1.45 -28.82
C GLU A 88 -7.64 -2.06 -29.40
N ARG A 89 -6.49 -1.85 -28.72
CA ARG A 89 -5.18 -2.33 -29.17
C ARG A 89 -4.70 -3.59 -28.45
N GLN A 90 -5.15 -3.78 -27.22
CA GLN A 90 -4.66 -4.84 -26.35
C GLN A 90 -5.03 -6.23 -26.87
N ARG A 91 -4.11 -7.17 -26.71
CA ARG A 91 -4.35 -8.59 -26.97
C ARG A 91 -4.63 -9.32 -25.67
N GLY A 92 -5.71 -10.11 -25.64
CA GLY A 92 -6.05 -10.95 -24.50
C GLY A 92 -5.32 -12.30 -24.54
N LEU A 93 -4.71 -12.67 -23.41
CA LEU A 93 -4.06 -13.96 -23.17
C LEU A 93 -4.86 -14.70 -22.10
N ARG A 94 -5.44 -15.84 -22.47
CA ARG A 94 -6.31 -16.59 -21.56
C ARG A 94 -5.50 -17.48 -20.61
N GLY A 95 -5.71 -17.28 -19.30
CA GLY A 95 -5.29 -18.21 -18.25
C GLY A 95 -6.49 -18.82 -17.52
N LYS A 96 -6.23 -19.52 -16.42
CA LYS A 96 -7.25 -20.01 -15.48
C LYS A 96 -7.34 -19.07 -14.28
N GLY A 97 -8.51 -18.48 -14.04
CA GLY A 97 -8.77 -17.52 -12.95
C GLY A 97 -8.10 -16.14 -13.10
N ILE A 98 -7.27 -15.96 -14.12
CA ILE A 98 -6.65 -14.68 -14.49
C ILE A 98 -6.40 -14.67 -15.99
N HIS A 99 -6.60 -13.52 -16.63
CA HIS A 99 -6.38 -13.29 -18.05
C HIS A 99 -5.53 -12.04 -18.22
N VAL A 100 -4.41 -12.15 -18.93
CA VAL A 100 -3.49 -11.01 -19.16
C VAL A 100 -3.91 -10.25 -20.39
N ARG A 101 -3.75 -8.93 -20.37
CA ARG A 101 -3.93 -8.03 -21.51
C ARG A 101 -2.60 -7.39 -21.85
N ASP A 102 -2.27 -7.35 -23.14
CA ASP A 102 -0.98 -6.86 -23.64
C ASP A 102 -1.18 -5.81 -24.73
N ASP A 103 -0.86 -4.55 -24.43
CA ASP A 103 -0.80 -3.45 -25.39
C ASP A 103 0.66 -3.11 -25.72
N GLU A 104 1.18 -3.75 -26.77
CA GLU A 104 2.59 -3.64 -27.16
C GLU A 104 3.02 -2.20 -27.46
N SER A 105 2.09 -1.34 -27.88
CA SER A 105 2.35 0.06 -28.21
C SER A 105 2.79 0.89 -26.99
N LEU A 106 2.57 0.41 -25.78
CA LEU A 106 2.99 1.05 -24.53
C LEU A 106 4.35 0.53 -24.04
N CYS A 107 5.02 -0.38 -24.74
CA CYS A 107 6.24 -0.99 -24.21
C CYS A 107 7.38 0.02 -24.08
N VAL A 108 7.99 0.08 -22.90
CA VAL A 108 9.22 0.84 -22.63
C VAL A 108 10.46 -0.04 -22.44
N HIS A 109 10.31 -1.35 -22.68
CA HIS A 109 11.35 -2.36 -22.51
C HIS A 109 11.98 -2.42 -21.09
N ALA A 110 11.17 -2.13 -20.06
CA ALA A 110 11.62 -2.16 -18.66
C ALA A 110 11.91 -3.57 -18.10
N GLY A 111 11.71 -4.66 -18.85
CA GLY A 111 12.18 -6.00 -18.48
C GLY A 111 11.36 -6.80 -17.47
N PHE A 112 10.52 -6.19 -16.62
CA PHE A 112 9.78 -6.88 -15.53
C PHE A 112 8.87 -8.04 -15.98
N CYS A 113 8.51 -8.11 -17.25
CA CYS A 113 7.63 -9.14 -17.81
C CYS A 113 8.34 -10.46 -18.13
N GLY A 114 9.65 -10.57 -17.91
CA GLY A 114 10.40 -11.79 -18.14
C GLY A 114 11.67 -11.89 -17.30
N ASN A 115 12.13 -13.12 -17.12
CA ASN A 115 13.43 -13.44 -16.55
C ASN A 115 14.05 -14.62 -17.31
N ARG A 116 15.20 -15.12 -16.86
CA ARG A 116 15.98 -16.20 -17.47
C ARG A 116 15.25 -17.53 -17.49
N VAL A 117 14.29 -17.73 -16.58
CA VAL A 117 13.55 -18.97 -16.43
C VAL A 117 12.22 -18.90 -17.20
N THR A 118 11.51 -17.79 -17.11
CA THR A 118 10.13 -17.68 -17.60
C THR A 118 9.74 -16.26 -18.00
N ASN A 119 8.52 -16.09 -18.53
CA ASN A 119 7.93 -14.78 -18.81
C ASN A 119 6.40 -14.84 -18.74
N VAL A 120 5.75 -13.68 -18.70
CA VAL A 120 4.29 -13.57 -18.55
C VAL A 120 3.54 -14.39 -19.60
N TRP A 121 3.98 -14.35 -20.87
CA TRP A 121 3.33 -15.08 -21.96
C TRP A 121 3.43 -16.61 -21.86
N LYS A 122 4.51 -17.12 -21.26
CA LYS A 122 4.66 -18.54 -20.96
C LYS A 122 3.78 -18.92 -19.76
N MET A 123 3.85 -18.15 -18.68
CA MET A 123 3.18 -18.41 -17.41
C MET A 123 1.66 -18.37 -17.47
N VAL A 124 1.08 -17.57 -18.37
CA VAL A 124 -0.38 -17.38 -18.45
C VAL A 124 -1.15 -18.69 -18.63
N ARG A 125 -0.53 -19.71 -19.25
CA ARG A 125 -1.16 -21.02 -19.49
C ARG A 125 -1.30 -21.85 -18.21
N ASP A 126 -0.47 -21.58 -17.22
CA ASP A 126 -0.29 -22.39 -16.02
C ASP A 126 -0.84 -21.70 -14.75
N THR A 127 -1.62 -20.61 -14.90
CA THR A 127 -2.18 -19.84 -13.78
C THR A 127 -3.27 -20.55 -12.97
N GLY A 128 -3.53 -21.82 -13.29
CA GLY A 128 -4.25 -22.72 -12.40
C GLY A 128 -3.45 -23.04 -11.12
N ASP A 129 -2.11 -23.03 -11.21
CA ASP A 129 -1.24 -23.03 -10.03
C ASP A 129 -1.24 -21.62 -9.42
N THR A 130 -1.62 -21.53 -8.15
CA THR A 130 -1.73 -20.26 -7.42
C THR A 130 -0.38 -19.54 -7.30
N ARG A 131 0.74 -20.25 -7.27
CA ARG A 131 2.09 -19.67 -7.23
C ARG A 131 2.46 -19.02 -8.56
N VAL A 132 2.18 -19.70 -9.68
CA VAL A 132 2.38 -19.14 -11.03
C VAL A 132 1.50 -17.92 -11.22
N ARG A 133 0.23 -18.00 -10.79
CA ARG A 133 -0.70 -16.87 -10.83
C ARG A 133 -0.18 -15.67 -10.04
N ALA A 134 0.24 -15.88 -8.79
CA ALA A 134 0.76 -14.81 -7.94
C ALA A 134 2.02 -14.17 -8.53
N GLN A 135 2.98 -14.97 -9.01
CA GLN A 135 4.19 -14.46 -9.65
C GLN A 135 3.88 -13.67 -10.94
N LEU A 136 2.95 -14.16 -11.76
CA LEU A 136 2.52 -13.46 -12.98
C LEU A 136 1.89 -12.11 -12.66
N MET A 137 0.99 -12.03 -11.67
CA MET A 137 0.40 -10.77 -11.21
C MET A 137 1.51 -9.78 -10.83
N ALA A 138 2.45 -10.22 -9.99
CA ALA A 138 3.61 -9.43 -9.59
C ALA A 138 4.40 -8.86 -10.79
N MET A 139 4.66 -9.67 -11.81
CA MET A 139 5.40 -9.25 -13.01
C MET A 139 4.62 -8.22 -13.83
N VAL A 140 3.30 -8.39 -13.94
CA VAL A 140 2.40 -7.49 -14.65
C VAL A 140 2.30 -6.13 -13.93
N GLU A 141 2.12 -6.13 -12.61
CA GLU A 141 1.95 -4.91 -11.82
C GLU A 141 3.21 -4.02 -11.82
N ARG A 142 4.41 -4.61 -11.87
CA ARG A 142 5.68 -3.86 -11.92
C ARG A 142 5.96 -3.20 -13.28
N CYS A 143 5.19 -3.50 -14.32
CA CYS A 143 5.34 -2.89 -15.64
C CYS A 143 5.06 -1.38 -15.57
N PRO A 144 6.04 -0.46 -15.72
CA PRO A 144 5.83 0.96 -15.43
C PRO A 144 4.89 1.64 -16.43
N SER A 145 4.85 1.17 -17.68
CA SER A 145 4.06 1.78 -18.72
C SER A 145 2.60 1.32 -18.77
N GLY A 146 2.23 0.34 -17.94
CA GLY A 146 0.88 -0.25 -17.98
C GLY A 146 0.57 -0.98 -19.29
N ARG A 147 1.61 -1.43 -20.02
CA ARG A 147 1.49 -2.32 -21.20
C ARG A 147 0.75 -3.60 -20.84
N LEU A 148 1.11 -4.18 -19.68
CA LEU A 148 0.48 -5.37 -19.17
C LEU A 148 -0.52 -5.00 -18.08
N THR A 149 -1.72 -5.54 -18.19
CA THR A 149 -2.74 -5.58 -17.12
C THR A 149 -3.34 -6.98 -17.05
N TYR A 150 -4.19 -7.26 -16.08
CA TYR A 150 -4.91 -8.53 -16.02
C TYR A 150 -6.35 -8.35 -15.55
N ALA A 151 -7.18 -9.37 -15.72
CA ALA A 151 -8.56 -9.41 -15.24
C ALA A 151 -8.89 -10.82 -14.73
N LEU A 152 -9.86 -10.94 -13.81
CA LEU A 152 -10.31 -12.27 -13.32
C LEU A 152 -11.13 -13.00 -14.38
N GLU A 153 -11.96 -12.25 -15.10
CA GLU A 153 -12.75 -12.74 -16.23
C GLU A 153 -12.18 -12.19 -17.54
N PRO A 154 -12.29 -12.91 -18.69
CA PRO A 154 -11.69 -12.49 -19.96
C PRO A 154 -12.07 -11.06 -20.38
N ASP A 155 -13.35 -10.72 -20.19
CA ASP A 155 -13.93 -9.43 -20.58
C ASP A 155 -14.22 -8.53 -19.37
N GLY A 156 -13.72 -8.91 -18.18
CA GLY A 156 -13.89 -8.14 -16.95
C GLY A 156 -13.10 -6.83 -16.90
N PRO A 157 -13.29 -5.99 -15.87
CA PRO A 157 -12.47 -4.80 -15.68
C PRO A 157 -11.00 -5.16 -15.52
N ALA A 158 -10.11 -4.32 -16.06
CA ALA A 158 -8.67 -4.47 -15.82
C ALA A 158 -8.37 -4.19 -14.34
N ILE A 159 -7.55 -5.04 -13.76
CA ILE A 159 -6.99 -4.89 -12.42
C ILE A 159 -5.58 -4.33 -12.59
N GLU A 160 -5.32 -3.28 -11.82
CA GLU A 160 -4.04 -2.58 -11.77
C GLU A 160 -3.66 -2.31 -10.31
N PRO A 161 -2.37 -2.16 -9.97
CA PRO A 161 -1.92 -1.80 -8.64
C PRO A 161 -2.41 -0.41 -8.22
N ASP A 162 -2.71 -0.24 -6.94
CA ASP A 162 -2.99 1.08 -6.38
C ASP A 162 -1.70 1.91 -6.36
N LEU A 163 -1.66 3.00 -7.11
CA LEU A 163 -0.49 3.86 -7.22
C LEU A 163 -0.82 5.29 -6.78
N PRO A 164 0.12 5.98 -6.09
CA PRO A 164 -0.06 7.37 -5.71
C PRO A 164 -0.11 8.29 -6.94
N VAL A 165 -0.66 9.49 -6.77
CA VAL A 165 -0.59 10.57 -7.76
C VAL A 165 0.81 11.19 -7.71
N GLU A 166 1.72 10.73 -8.57
CA GLU A 166 3.11 11.21 -8.61
C GLU A 166 3.77 11.00 -9.98
N ILE A 167 4.94 11.61 -10.16
CA ILE A 167 5.84 11.34 -11.29
C ILE A 167 7.12 10.72 -10.76
N GLY A 168 7.31 9.44 -11.08
CA GLY A 168 8.56 8.72 -10.86
C GLY A 168 9.61 9.07 -11.92
N LEU A 169 10.74 9.62 -11.49
CA LEU A 169 11.91 9.84 -12.32
C LEU A 169 12.72 8.54 -12.39
N ILE A 170 12.46 7.72 -13.41
CA ILE A 170 13.24 6.50 -13.62
C ILE A 170 14.66 6.92 -14.03
N GLU A 171 15.66 6.51 -13.26
CA GLU A 171 17.08 6.79 -13.52
C GLU A 171 17.44 6.44 -14.96
N ASP A 172 18.04 7.40 -15.69
CA ASP A 172 18.38 7.30 -17.12
C ASP A 172 17.24 6.86 -18.07
N GLY A 173 16.01 6.80 -17.56
CA GLY A 173 14.83 6.28 -18.24
C GLY A 173 13.75 7.32 -18.53
N PRO A 174 12.48 6.90 -18.63
CA PRO A 174 11.35 7.80 -18.83
C PRO A 174 10.90 8.54 -17.56
N LEU A 175 9.89 9.40 -17.70
CA LEU A 175 9.04 9.80 -16.58
C LEU A 175 7.95 8.74 -16.40
N TRP A 176 7.76 8.22 -15.20
CA TRP A 176 6.72 7.27 -14.84
C TRP A 176 5.56 8.01 -14.18
N VAL A 177 4.53 8.32 -14.95
CA VAL A 177 3.35 9.05 -14.49
C VAL A 177 2.35 8.05 -13.93
N VAL A 178 1.96 8.22 -12.67
CA VAL A 178 1.12 7.27 -11.93
C VAL A 178 -0.02 7.96 -11.19
N GLY A 179 -1.06 7.20 -10.86
CA GLY A 179 -2.25 7.70 -10.15
C GLY A 179 -3.25 8.43 -11.06
N GLY A 180 -3.28 8.11 -12.36
CA GLY A 180 -4.32 8.61 -13.26
C GLY A 180 -4.15 10.06 -13.72
N ILE A 181 -2.95 10.65 -13.61
CA ILE A 181 -2.71 12.05 -13.99
C ILE A 181 -2.99 12.23 -15.50
N PRO A 182 -3.96 13.08 -15.89
CA PRO A 182 -4.29 13.30 -17.29
C PRO A 182 -3.16 14.02 -18.04
N VAL A 183 -2.94 13.60 -19.28
CA VAL A 183 -1.93 14.18 -20.18
C VAL A 183 -2.62 14.74 -21.43
N THR A 184 -2.43 16.03 -21.68
CA THR A 184 -2.91 16.73 -22.89
C THR A 184 -1.76 16.90 -23.87
N ARG A 185 -1.94 16.46 -25.12
CA ARG A 185 -0.99 16.58 -26.23
C ARG A 185 -0.81 18.04 -26.65
N ALA A 186 0.20 18.32 -27.47
CA ALA A 186 0.48 19.66 -27.96
C ALA A 186 -0.59 20.16 -28.97
N ASP A 187 -1.30 19.23 -29.62
CA ASP A 187 -2.46 19.50 -30.48
C ASP A 187 -3.76 19.75 -29.69
N GLY A 188 -3.72 19.65 -28.36
CA GLY A 188 -4.86 19.82 -27.46
C GLY A 188 -5.69 18.55 -27.23
N ALA A 189 -5.43 17.46 -27.94
CA ALA A 189 -6.14 16.20 -27.74
C ALA A 189 -5.67 15.50 -26.44
N PRO A 190 -6.58 14.83 -25.70
CA PRO A 190 -6.18 14.04 -24.54
C PRO A 190 -5.45 12.76 -24.98
N LEU A 191 -4.48 12.33 -24.17
CA LEU A 191 -4.12 10.90 -24.11
C LEU A 191 -5.07 10.18 -23.16
N GLU A 192 -5.27 8.88 -23.40
CA GLU A 192 -6.00 8.02 -22.49
C GLU A 192 -5.44 8.17 -21.07
N ALA A 193 -6.29 8.57 -20.11
CA ALA A 193 -5.92 8.60 -18.70
C ALA A 193 -5.81 7.16 -18.19
N ARG A 194 -4.64 6.81 -17.67
CA ARG A 194 -4.32 5.45 -17.21
C ARG A 194 -3.75 5.50 -15.81
N ASN A 195 -3.94 4.43 -15.04
CA ASN A 195 -3.36 4.32 -13.70
C ASN A 195 -1.83 4.51 -13.71
N ARG A 196 -1.15 4.05 -14.77
CA ARG A 196 0.25 4.33 -15.03
C ARG A 196 0.60 4.41 -16.51
N VAL A 197 1.53 5.30 -16.86
CA VAL A 197 2.07 5.46 -18.21
C VAL A 197 3.50 6.02 -18.14
N THR A 198 4.30 5.83 -19.19
CA THR A 198 5.66 6.38 -19.26
C THR A 198 5.81 7.43 -20.36
N LEU A 199 6.28 8.63 -20.01
CA LEU A 199 6.56 9.72 -20.94
C LEU A 199 8.05 9.81 -21.29
N CYS A 200 8.36 10.15 -22.55
CA CYS A 200 9.73 10.27 -23.05
C CYS A 200 10.39 11.57 -22.56
N ARG A 201 11.53 11.47 -21.87
CA ARG A 201 12.34 12.64 -21.49
C ARG A 201 13.69 12.76 -22.21
N CYS A 202 14.04 11.78 -23.05
CA CYS A 202 15.30 11.76 -23.79
C CYS A 202 15.23 12.43 -25.17
N GLY A 203 14.02 12.76 -25.66
CA GLY A 203 13.79 13.33 -26.99
C GLY A 203 13.84 12.33 -28.16
N ALA A 204 14.28 11.10 -27.94
CA ALA A 204 14.55 10.12 -29.02
C ALA A 204 13.40 9.14 -29.30
N SER A 205 12.37 9.06 -28.45
CA SER A 205 11.25 8.11 -28.65
C SER A 205 10.60 8.29 -30.02
N LYS A 206 10.27 7.20 -30.70
CA LYS A 206 9.45 7.21 -31.93
C LYS A 206 7.96 7.12 -31.62
N ASN A 207 7.59 7.06 -30.34
CA ASN A 207 6.22 6.94 -29.84
C ASN A 207 5.83 8.15 -28.97
N LYS A 208 6.32 9.35 -29.27
CA LYS A 208 6.13 10.54 -28.40
C LYS A 208 4.64 10.89 -28.26
N PRO A 209 4.19 11.41 -27.11
CA PRO A 209 5.01 11.74 -25.95
C PRO A 209 5.34 10.55 -25.05
N LEU A 210 4.87 9.33 -25.40
CA LEU A 210 5.20 8.11 -24.67
C LEU A 210 6.65 7.69 -24.90
N CYS A 211 7.21 6.95 -23.96
CA CYS A 211 8.54 6.35 -24.10
C CYS A 211 8.43 4.95 -24.70
N ASP A 212 9.28 4.65 -25.69
CA ASP A 212 9.41 3.36 -26.35
C ASP A 212 10.72 2.63 -26.00
N GLY A 213 11.42 3.08 -24.96
CA GLY A 213 12.73 2.54 -24.56
C GLY A 213 13.93 3.12 -25.31
N SER A 214 13.75 4.02 -26.29
CA SER A 214 14.86 4.60 -27.07
C SER A 214 15.95 5.30 -26.23
N HIS A 215 15.64 5.68 -24.98
CA HIS A 215 16.59 6.29 -24.04
C HIS A 215 17.84 5.43 -23.80
N ALA A 216 17.69 4.09 -23.77
CA ALA A 216 18.81 3.17 -23.59
C ALA A 216 19.75 3.21 -24.81
N ALA A 217 19.19 3.17 -26.02
CA ALA A 217 19.95 3.17 -27.27
C ALA A 217 20.73 4.48 -27.51
N VAL A 218 20.16 5.61 -27.09
CA VAL A 218 20.83 6.93 -27.22
C VAL A 218 21.74 7.28 -26.05
N GLY A 219 21.92 6.36 -25.09
CA GLY A 219 22.77 6.56 -23.92
C GLY A 219 22.34 7.76 -23.07
N PHE A 220 21.03 7.97 -22.93
CA PHE A 220 20.51 9.10 -22.18
C PHE A 220 20.93 9.04 -20.71
N ARG A 221 21.28 10.21 -20.15
CA ARG A 221 21.73 10.37 -18.76
C ARG A 221 21.02 11.52 -18.06
N ASP A 222 20.56 11.26 -16.84
CA ASP A 222 20.09 12.28 -15.91
C ASP A 222 21.11 12.46 -14.79
N ARG A 223 21.57 13.69 -14.50
CA ARG A 223 22.69 13.87 -13.57
C ARG A 223 22.23 13.69 -12.12
N GLY A 224 22.74 12.66 -11.47
CA GLY A 224 22.87 12.56 -10.01
C GLY A 224 22.40 11.22 -9.42
N PRO A 225 23.16 10.63 -8.46
CA PRO A 225 22.69 9.45 -7.71
C PRO A 225 21.39 9.76 -6.96
N ILE A 226 20.67 8.71 -6.54
CA ILE A 226 19.37 8.79 -5.86
C ILE A 226 19.37 9.78 -4.66
N ASP A 227 20.53 10.01 -4.04
CA ASP A 227 20.71 10.82 -2.83
C ASP A 227 21.20 12.27 -3.06
N ALA A 228 21.39 12.71 -4.32
CA ALA A 228 21.87 14.07 -4.59
C ALA A 228 20.72 15.09 -4.70
N VAL A 229 20.56 15.93 -3.67
CA VAL A 229 19.79 17.19 -3.72
C VAL A 229 20.60 18.21 -4.52
N PRO A 230 20.06 18.85 -5.59
CA PRO A 230 20.77 19.93 -6.26
C PRO A 230 20.88 21.15 -5.35
N ALA A 231 22.11 21.60 -5.08
CA ALA A 231 22.35 22.90 -4.47
C ALA A 231 22.10 24.01 -5.52
N GLY A 232 21.27 25.00 -5.18
CA GLY A 232 21.26 26.31 -5.83
C GLY A 232 20.27 26.53 -6.98
N VAL A 233 18.97 26.25 -6.79
CA VAL A 233 17.93 26.82 -7.67
C VAL A 233 17.18 27.92 -6.93
N ASP A 234 17.44 29.15 -7.37
CA ASP A 234 16.80 30.39 -6.92
C ASP A 234 15.33 30.40 -7.40
N VAL A 235 14.38 30.19 -6.49
CA VAL A 235 12.95 30.37 -6.74
C VAL A 235 12.58 31.81 -6.38
N GLY A 236 12.61 32.67 -7.40
CA GLY A 236 12.31 34.09 -7.29
C GLY A 236 10.94 34.38 -6.65
N ALA A 237 10.94 35.37 -5.76
CA ALA A 237 9.84 35.82 -4.93
C ALA A 237 8.69 36.52 -5.69
N ALA A 238 7.46 36.25 -5.26
CA ALA A 238 6.30 37.14 -5.27
C ALA A 238 5.28 36.52 -4.30
N GLY A 239 5.00 37.02 -3.10
CA GLY A 239 4.49 38.35 -2.76
C GLY A 239 3.08 38.15 -2.17
N ALA A 240 2.96 38.16 -0.85
CA ALA A 240 1.67 38.14 -0.14
C ALA A 240 1.09 39.58 -0.02
N PRO A 241 -0.16 39.75 0.44
CA PRO A 241 -1.41 39.79 -0.33
C PRO A 241 -2.03 41.20 -0.37
N PRO A 242 -3.25 41.38 -0.92
CA PRO A 242 -4.18 42.30 -0.27
C PRO A 242 -5.53 41.65 0.07
N THR A 243 -6.10 42.23 1.12
CA THR A 243 -7.35 41.93 1.81
C THR A 243 -8.58 42.45 1.07
N ASP A 244 -9.68 41.71 1.24
CA ASP A 244 -11.02 42.18 1.67
C ASP A 244 -12.24 41.86 0.77
N SER A 245 -13.28 41.44 1.51
CA SER A 245 -14.74 41.48 1.37
C SER A 245 -15.45 41.21 0.03
N GLY A 246 -16.37 40.23 0.07
CA GLY A 246 -17.45 40.09 -0.91
C GLY A 246 -18.20 38.76 -0.81
N ILE A 247 -19.25 38.71 0.02
CA ILE A 247 -20.18 37.58 0.12
C ILE A 247 -21.08 37.54 -1.13
N ALA A 248 -21.20 36.37 -1.77
CA ALA A 248 -22.42 35.92 -2.44
C ALA A 248 -22.45 34.38 -2.53
N ALA A 249 -23.54 33.81 -1.99
CA ALA A 249 -23.97 32.41 -2.04
C ALA A 249 -24.50 32.04 -3.47
N ASP A 250 -24.74 30.82 -3.93
CA ASP A 250 -25.16 29.54 -3.32
C ASP A 250 -24.91 28.35 -4.28
N ALA A 251 -24.81 27.14 -3.69
CA ALA A 251 -25.05 25.78 -4.22
C ALA A 251 -23.92 25.00 -4.99
N PRO A 252 -23.83 23.67 -4.80
CA PRO A 252 -22.58 22.98 -4.44
C PRO A 252 -21.86 22.29 -5.61
N PRO A 253 -20.52 22.21 -5.62
CA PRO A 253 -19.81 21.24 -6.43
C PRO A 253 -19.83 19.88 -5.70
N GLY A 254 -20.14 18.82 -6.46
CA GLY A 254 -20.14 17.45 -5.97
C GLY A 254 -18.84 17.11 -5.25
N ALA A 255 -19.01 16.56 -4.04
CA ALA A 255 -17.93 16.12 -3.17
C ALA A 255 -17.09 15.06 -3.90
N ASP A 256 -15.89 15.48 -4.28
CA ASP A 256 -14.82 14.59 -4.70
C ASP A 256 -14.50 13.69 -3.50
N SER A 257 -14.89 12.41 -3.57
CA SER A 257 -14.55 11.41 -2.56
C SER A 257 -13.04 11.23 -2.58
N GLY A 258 -12.33 12.02 -1.77
CA GLY A 258 -10.91 12.19 -1.97
C GLY A 258 -10.14 10.87 -1.88
N THR A 259 -9.20 10.71 -2.80
CA THR A 259 -8.47 9.48 -3.05
C THR A 259 -7.57 9.05 -1.87
N ALA A 260 -7.18 7.77 -1.84
CA ALA A 260 -6.24 7.21 -0.87
C ALA A 260 -4.89 7.96 -0.82
N ALA A 261 -4.52 8.64 -1.91
CA ALA A 261 -3.27 9.40 -2.01
C ALA A 261 -3.21 10.59 -1.03
N ASP A 262 -4.37 11.14 -0.65
CA ASP A 262 -4.48 12.33 0.19
C ASP A 262 -4.76 12.00 1.66
N ALA A 263 -4.91 10.72 2.02
CA ALA A 263 -5.31 10.29 3.36
C ALA A 263 -4.38 10.81 4.46
N GLY A 264 -3.06 10.82 4.20
CA GLY A 264 -2.04 11.39 5.09
C GLY A 264 -2.20 12.90 5.34
N ARG A 265 -2.34 13.66 4.25
CA ARG A 265 -2.59 15.10 4.30
C ARG A 265 -3.90 15.40 5.03
N TYR A 266 -4.94 14.63 4.72
CA TYR A 266 -6.27 14.79 5.30
C TYR A 266 -6.29 14.46 6.79
N LEU A 267 -5.63 13.39 7.22
CA LEU A 267 -5.47 13.05 8.65
C LEU A 267 -4.86 14.22 9.43
N ARG A 268 -3.76 14.79 8.92
CA ARG A 268 -3.10 15.95 9.56
C ARG A 268 -3.97 17.20 9.53
N TYR A 269 -4.66 17.44 8.42
CA TYR A 269 -5.61 18.54 8.29
C TYR A 269 -6.74 18.44 9.32
N MET A 270 -7.29 17.23 9.53
CA MET A 270 -8.33 17.02 10.55
C MET A 270 -7.78 17.12 11.97
N ALA A 271 -6.55 16.66 12.21
CA ALA A 271 -5.86 16.85 13.49
C ALA A 271 -5.66 18.34 13.80
N GLU A 272 -5.22 19.14 12.82
CA GLU A 272 -5.12 20.59 12.95
C GLU A 272 -6.48 21.25 13.18
N PHE A 273 -7.51 20.85 12.43
CA PHE A 273 -8.87 21.38 12.55
C PHE A 273 -9.44 21.23 13.96
N ILE A 274 -9.21 20.10 14.62
CA ILE A 274 -9.69 19.85 15.99
C ILE A 274 -8.72 20.37 17.07
N GLY A 275 -7.59 20.96 16.66
CA GLY A 275 -6.58 21.47 17.57
C GLY A 275 -5.81 20.39 18.32
N PHE A 276 -5.50 19.27 17.66
CA PHE A 276 -4.62 18.22 18.20
C PHE A 276 -3.15 18.64 18.09
N THR A 277 -2.48 18.72 19.24
CA THR A 277 -1.16 19.32 19.40
C THR A 277 -0.04 18.30 19.56
N ALA A 278 1.21 18.75 19.46
CA ALA A 278 2.38 17.90 19.70
C ALA A 278 2.46 17.40 21.15
N ASP A 279 2.01 18.20 22.12
CA ASP A 279 1.98 17.82 23.54
C ASP A 279 0.93 16.74 23.82
N GLU A 280 -0.21 16.81 23.15
CA GLU A 280 -1.25 15.78 23.18
C GLU A 280 -0.78 14.49 22.51
N ALA A 281 -0.10 14.57 21.36
CA ALA A 281 0.54 13.41 20.75
C ALA A 281 1.58 12.77 21.68
N ALA A 282 2.33 13.59 22.44
CA ALA A 282 3.24 13.08 23.45
C ALA A 282 2.51 12.46 24.65
N ALA A 283 1.36 12.99 25.07
CA ALA A 283 0.52 12.42 26.12
C ALA A 283 -0.05 11.04 25.72
N VAL A 284 -0.49 10.90 24.47
CA VAL A 284 -0.90 9.60 23.91
C VAL A 284 0.24 8.58 23.98
N ARG A 285 1.45 8.95 23.53
CA ARG A 285 2.63 8.07 23.63
C ARG A 285 2.98 7.68 25.06
N ARG A 286 2.93 8.63 26.00
CA ARG A 286 3.22 8.36 27.42
C ARG A 286 2.23 7.39 28.05
N THR A 287 0.99 7.37 27.57
CA THR A 287 -0.08 6.51 28.09
C THR A 287 -0.20 5.17 27.37
N LYS A 288 0.60 4.91 26.33
CA LYS A 288 0.66 3.62 25.62
C LYS A 288 0.82 2.40 26.57
N PRO A 289 1.71 2.40 27.57
CA PRO A 289 1.83 1.26 28.49
C PRO A 289 0.57 1.02 29.33
N ALA A 290 -0.18 2.07 29.68
CA ALA A 290 -1.45 1.95 30.37
C ALA A 290 -2.51 1.34 29.44
N LEU A 291 -2.59 1.80 28.19
CA LEU A 291 -3.46 1.19 27.18
C LEU A 291 -3.16 -0.30 26.98
N GLU A 292 -1.89 -0.66 26.82
CA GLU A 292 -1.40 -2.03 26.61
C GLU A 292 -1.93 -3.01 27.68
N ARG A 293 -1.88 -2.63 28.97
CA ARG A 293 -2.40 -3.45 30.07
C ARG A 293 -3.91 -3.72 29.97
N HIS A 294 -4.67 -2.80 29.40
CA HIS A 294 -6.13 -2.89 29.30
C HIS A 294 -6.60 -3.41 27.93
N LEU A 295 -5.75 -3.41 26.91
CA LEU A 295 -6.12 -3.73 25.54
C LEU A 295 -6.75 -5.13 25.38
N PRO A 296 -6.31 -6.21 26.06
CA PRO A 296 -7.02 -7.49 26.04
C PRO A 296 -8.48 -7.40 26.51
N ARG A 297 -8.73 -6.62 27.57
CA ARG A 297 -10.08 -6.41 28.10
C ARG A 297 -10.92 -5.57 27.14
N ILE A 298 -10.35 -4.51 26.57
CA ILE A 298 -11.00 -3.67 25.57
C ILE A 298 -11.41 -4.52 24.35
N MET A 299 -10.53 -5.39 23.86
CA MET A 299 -10.83 -6.29 22.74
C MET A 299 -11.89 -7.33 23.09
N THR A 300 -11.86 -7.85 24.33
CA THR A 300 -12.92 -8.76 24.83
C THR A 300 -14.28 -8.10 24.73
N ASP A 301 -14.40 -6.90 25.27
CA ASP A 301 -15.65 -6.13 25.29
C ASP A 301 -16.12 -5.73 23.90
N PHE A 302 -15.18 -5.29 23.05
CA PHE A 302 -15.45 -4.91 21.67
C PHE A 302 -16.06 -6.07 20.86
N TYR A 303 -15.43 -7.24 20.89
CA TYR A 303 -15.89 -8.39 20.11
C TYR A 303 -17.12 -9.06 20.72
N ALA A 304 -17.26 -9.06 22.04
CA ALA A 304 -18.48 -9.50 22.69
C ALA A 304 -19.68 -8.67 22.22
N GLN A 305 -19.50 -7.34 22.10
CA GLN A 305 -20.50 -6.44 21.56
C GLN A 305 -20.81 -6.74 20.08
N LEU A 306 -19.80 -6.90 19.22
CA LEU A 306 -20.01 -7.25 17.81
C LEU A 306 -20.77 -8.58 17.62
N LEU A 307 -20.43 -9.61 18.40
CA LEU A 307 -21.05 -10.94 18.30
C LEU A 307 -22.46 -11.00 18.89
N ARG A 308 -22.84 -10.01 19.72
CA ARG A 308 -24.16 -9.87 20.33
C ARG A 308 -25.19 -9.26 19.37
N TYR A 309 -24.76 -8.45 18.43
CA TYR A 309 -25.64 -7.78 17.45
C TYR A 309 -25.71 -8.60 16.16
N PRO A 310 -26.89 -9.08 15.72
CA PRO A 310 -27.01 -9.95 14.54
C PRO A 310 -26.34 -9.43 13.26
N PRO A 311 -26.45 -8.13 12.90
CA PRO A 311 -25.86 -7.61 11.66
C PRO A 311 -24.33 -7.68 11.63
N THR A 312 -23.67 -7.40 12.76
CA THR A 312 -22.22 -7.50 12.88
C THR A 312 -21.78 -8.94 13.13
N ARG A 313 -22.55 -9.73 13.88
CA ARG A 313 -22.30 -11.16 14.13
C ARG A 313 -22.22 -11.96 12.83
N ALA A 314 -23.08 -11.66 11.86
CA ALA A 314 -23.14 -12.38 10.59
C ALA A 314 -21.80 -12.41 9.83
N LEU A 315 -20.94 -11.41 10.05
CA LEU A 315 -19.61 -11.31 9.44
C LEU A 315 -18.60 -12.32 10.00
N PHE A 316 -18.91 -12.94 11.13
CA PHE A 316 -18.03 -13.86 11.87
C PHE A 316 -18.60 -15.27 11.91
N LEU A 317 -19.61 -15.58 11.09
CA LEU A 317 -20.19 -16.91 11.04
C LEU A 317 -19.49 -17.77 9.98
N GLY A 318 -19.16 -19.00 10.35
CA GLY A 318 -18.69 -20.02 9.44
C GLY A 318 -19.82 -20.65 8.61
N PRO A 319 -19.48 -21.59 7.70
CA PRO A 319 -20.46 -22.27 6.85
C PRO A 319 -21.55 -23.07 7.60
N ASP A 320 -21.28 -23.43 8.85
CA ASP A 320 -22.19 -24.16 9.74
C ASP A 320 -23.12 -23.22 10.56
N GLY A 321 -22.96 -21.90 10.41
CA GLY A 321 -23.67 -20.89 11.17
C GLY A 321 -23.13 -20.67 12.60
N GLY A 322 -22.05 -21.36 12.98
CA GLY A 322 -21.30 -21.14 14.21
C GLY A 322 -20.37 -19.93 14.09
N VAL A 323 -19.89 -19.40 15.21
CA VAL A 323 -18.87 -18.32 15.18
C VAL A 323 -17.51 -18.94 14.82
N ASP A 324 -16.90 -18.43 13.76
CA ASP A 324 -15.54 -18.80 13.35
C ASP A 324 -14.53 -18.14 14.29
N GLN A 325 -14.04 -18.92 15.27
CA GLN A 325 -13.14 -18.41 16.31
C GLN A 325 -11.76 -18.01 15.76
N ASP A 326 -11.26 -18.73 14.76
CA ASP A 326 -9.96 -18.45 14.15
C ASP A 326 -10.02 -17.12 13.37
N TYR A 327 -11.13 -16.91 12.65
CA TYR A 327 -11.38 -15.64 11.97
C TYR A 327 -11.55 -14.50 12.99
N VAL A 328 -12.27 -14.71 14.09
CA VAL A 328 -12.40 -13.71 15.16
C VAL A 328 -11.03 -13.34 15.76
N GLU A 329 -10.18 -14.32 16.09
CA GLU A 329 -8.84 -14.07 16.62
C GLU A 329 -7.98 -13.30 15.62
N LEU A 330 -8.01 -13.67 14.33
CA LEU A 330 -7.29 -12.95 13.29
C LEU A 330 -7.71 -11.47 13.22
N ARG A 331 -9.01 -11.19 13.28
CA ARG A 331 -9.51 -9.81 13.27
C ARG A 331 -9.16 -9.09 14.58
N MET A 332 -9.17 -9.76 15.73
CA MET A 332 -8.72 -9.20 17.00
C MET A 332 -7.25 -8.78 16.93
N ARG A 333 -6.38 -9.60 16.32
CA ARG A 333 -4.96 -9.26 16.12
C ARG A 333 -4.79 -7.98 15.30
N HIS A 334 -5.51 -7.87 14.18
CA HIS A 334 -5.50 -6.65 13.38
C HIS A 334 -5.98 -5.43 14.17
N GLN A 335 -7.00 -5.60 15.02
CA GLN A 335 -7.50 -4.53 15.87
C GLN A 335 -6.51 -4.14 16.98
N VAL A 336 -5.82 -5.10 17.60
CA VAL A 336 -4.74 -4.84 18.56
C VAL A 336 -3.62 -4.05 17.89
N ASN A 337 -3.13 -4.51 16.75
CA ASN A 337 -2.09 -3.82 15.98
C ASN A 337 -2.48 -2.38 15.64
N PHE A 338 -3.73 -2.17 15.22
CA PHE A 338 -4.27 -0.84 14.94
C PHE A 338 -4.16 0.10 16.15
N TRP A 339 -4.55 -0.36 17.35
CA TRP A 339 -4.51 0.48 18.55
C TRP A 339 -3.09 0.69 19.08
N LEU A 340 -2.20 -0.30 18.98
CA LEU A 340 -0.79 -0.14 19.35
C LEU A 340 -0.09 0.88 18.46
N ARG A 341 -0.34 0.84 17.15
CA ARG A 341 0.19 1.82 16.19
C ARG A 341 -0.42 3.21 16.40
N THR A 342 -1.71 3.27 16.70
CA THR A 342 -2.39 4.53 17.08
C THR A 342 -1.75 5.16 18.31
N ALA A 343 -1.38 4.36 19.31
CA ALA A 343 -0.74 4.82 20.53
C ALA A 343 0.68 5.38 20.33
N ASP A 344 1.31 5.17 19.17
CA ASP A 344 2.55 5.84 18.81
C ASP A 344 2.33 7.33 18.45
N ALA A 345 1.09 7.71 18.12
CA ALA A 345 0.68 9.07 17.77
C ALA A 345 1.61 9.74 16.72
N VAL A 346 2.03 8.97 15.73
CA VAL A 346 2.81 9.43 14.58
C VAL A 346 1.83 9.63 13.40
N LEU A 347 1.34 10.86 13.23
CA LEU A 347 0.33 11.21 12.22
C LEU A 347 0.98 11.56 10.86
N ASP A 348 1.79 10.64 10.35
CA ASP A 348 2.46 10.79 9.05
C ASP A 348 1.58 10.30 7.88
N ASP A 349 2.13 10.39 6.67
CA ASP A 349 1.43 9.96 5.47
C ASP A 349 1.12 8.46 5.46
N ASP A 350 1.99 7.64 6.06
CA ASP A 350 1.86 6.20 6.04
C ASP A 350 0.79 5.74 7.03
N TYR A 351 0.74 6.34 8.21
CA TYR A 351 -0.34 6.12 9.16
C TYR A 351 -1.68 6.61 8.62
N GLY A 352 -1.75 7.77 7.97
CA GLY A 352 -2.98 8.24 7.33
C GLY A 352 -3.50 7.29 6.24
N ARG A 353 -2.63 6.79 5.36
CA ARG A 353 -3.00 5.76 4.37
C ARG A 353 -3.44 4.45 5.03
N TYR A 354 -2.82 4.08 6.14
CA TYR A 354 -3.21 2.90 6.90
C TYR A 354 -4.61 3.03 7.50
N VAL A 355 -4.94 4.14 8.15
CA VAL A 355 -6.29 4.39 8.71
C VAL A 355 -7.35 4.40 7.60
N ASP A 356 -7.06 5.05 6.48
CA ASP A 356 -7.95 5.08 5.31
C ASP A 356 -8.13 3.68 4.65
N PHE A 357 -7.07 2.84 4.63
CA PHE A 357 -7.20 1.43 4.25
C PHE A 357 -8.11 0.66 5.21
N VAL A 358 -7.95 0.86 6.52
CA VAL A 358 -8.83 0.25 7.52
C VAL A 358 -10.28 0.68 7.28
N GLY A 359 -10.53 1.96 6.99
CA GLY A 359 -11.86 2.45 6.62
C GLY A 359 -12.43 1.71 5.41
N ARG A 360 -11.69 1.67 4.30
CA ARG A 360 -12.09 0.94 3.09
C ARG A 360 -12.31 -0.55 3.32
N ALA A 361 -11.54 -1.20 4.19
CA ALA A 361 -11.70 -2.63 4.48
C ALA A 361 -13.07 -3.00 5.09
N HIS A 362 -13.87 -2.01 5.48
CA HIS A 362 -15.23 -2.16 5.98
C HIS A 362 -16.30 -1.76 4.96
N THR A 363 -15.93 -1.29 3.77
CA THR A 363 -16.86 -0.87 2.71
C THR A 363 -16.94 -1.90 1.59
N ALA A 364 -17.97 -1.82 0.75
CA ALA A 364 -18.15 -2.76 -0.37
C ALA A 364 -17.09 -2.56 -1.48
N ARG A 365 -16.31 -1.48 -1.39
CA ARG A 365 -15.20 -1.12 -2.28
C ARG A 365 -13.83 -1.47 -1.68
N GLY A 366 -13.83 -2.17 -0.54
CA GLY A 366 -12.64 -2.59 0.19
C GLY A 366 -11.86 -3.73 -0.45
N ALA A 367 -10.84 -4.20 0.27
CA ALA A 367 -9.99 -5.31 -0.15
C ALA A 367 -10.75 -6.64 -0.37
N ASP A 368 -11.90 -6.80 0.30
CA ASP A 368 -12.83 -7.90 0.09
C ASP A 368 -14.23 -7.35 -0.17
N PRO A 369 -14.73 -7.39 -1.42
CA PRO A 369 -16.05 -6.86 -1.76
C PRO A 369 -17.21 -7.70 -1.18
N SER A 370 -16.93 -8.88 -0.61
CA SER A 370 -17.94 -9.68 0.12
C SER A 370 -18.17 -9.18 1.55
N ILE A 371 -17.28 -8.31 2.06
CA ILE A 371 -17.35 -7.75 3.39
C ILE A 371 -17.87 -6.31 3.30
N TYR A 372 -19.03 -6.07 3.93
CA TYR A 372 -19.54 -4.73 4.15
C TYR A 372 -20.04 -4.59 5.58
N VAL A 373 -19.47 -3.62 6.31
CA VAL A 373 -19.89 -3.26 7.66
C VAL A 373 -20.49 -1.88 7.58
N ALA A 374 -21.78 -1.74 7.88
CA ALA A 374 -22.43 -0.43 7.76
C ALA A 374 -21.75 0.62 8.65
N GLU A 375 -21.52 1.82 8.10
CA GLU A 375 -20.82 2.96 8.72
C GLU A 375 -21.26 3.20 10.18
N ARG A 376 -22.56 3.13 10.45
CA ARG A 376 -23.15 3.31 11.79
C ARG A 376 -22.53 2.40 12.87
N TYR A 377 -22.15 1.18 12.50
CA TYR A 377 -21.53 0.23 13.43
C TYR A 377 -20.06 0.58 13.66
N VAL A 378 -19.35 1.08 12.65
CA VAL A 378 -17.99 1.59 12.83
C VAL A 378 -18.00 2.81 13.74
N ILE A 379 -18.89 3.79 13.50
CA ILE A 379 -19.06 4.97 14.37
C ILE A 379 -19.35 4.54 15.82
N GLY A 380 -20.33 3.65 16.01
CA GLY A 380 -20.69 3.16 17.35
C GLY A 380 -19.54 2.43 18.04
N MET A 381 -18.77 1.63 17.31
CA MET A 381 -17.66 0.86 17.87
C MET A 381 -16.39 1.70 18.11
N VAL A 382 -16.15 2.75 17.34
CA VAL A 382 -15.08 3.72 17.67
C VAL A 382 -15.42 4.46 18.95
N GLY A 383 -16.67 4.94 19.10
CA GLY A 383 -17.12 5.54 20.36
C GLY A 383 -17.05 4.57 21.55
N PHE A 384 -17.32 3.28 21.32
CA PHE A 384 -17.15 2.24 22.33
C PHE A 384 -15.68 2.13 22.78
N VAL A 385 -14.74 2.06 21.84
CA VAL A 385 -13.31 1.97 22.20
C VAL A 385 -12.83 3.24 22.86
N GLN A 386 -13.23 4.41 22.37
CA GLN A 386 -12.89 5.69 23.00
C GLN A 386 -13.28 5.68 24.48
N HIS A 387 -14.53 5.32 24.82
CA HIS A 387 -14.96 5.20 26.21
C HIS A 387 -14.14 4.17 27.02
N ALA A 388 -13.82 3.04 26.41
CA ALA A 388 -13.02 1.99 27.05
C ALA A 388 -11.57 2.45 27.33
N ILE A 389 -10.97 3.22 26.41
CA ILE A 389 -9.66 3.85 26.60
C ILE A 389 -9.73 4.88 27.74
N SER A 390 -10.71 5.79 27.72
CA SER A 390 -10.86 6.78 28.79
C SER A 390 -10.99 6.11 30.16
N LYS A 391 -11.78 5.02 30.27
CA LYS A 391 -11.92 4.25 31.51
C LYS A 391 -10.62 3.56 31.93
N ALA A 392 -9.86 3.01 30.98
CA ALA A 392 -8.56 2.40 31.25
C ALA A 392 -7.57 3.45 31.80
N LEU A 393 -7.52 4.63 31.20
CA LEU A 393 -6.63 5.71 31.62
C LEU A 393 -7.02 6.27 33.00
N MET A 394 -8.31 6.49 33.25
CA MET A 394 -8.81 6.91 34.57
C MET A 394 -8.51 5.89 35.68
N ALA A 395 -8.32 4.61 35.35
CA ALA A 395 -7.95 3.60 36.32
C ALA A 395 -6.44 3.55 36.62
N GLU A 396 -5.60 4.13 35.75
CA GLU A 396 -4.15 4.01 35.77
C GLU A 396 -3.43 5.33 36.09
N LEU A 397 -4.08 6.47 35.86
CA LEU A 397 -3.53 7.80 36.07
C LEU A 397 -4.11 8.44 37.33
N ASP A 398 -3.27 9.16 38.08
CA ASP A 398 -3.71 9.98 39.19
C ASP A 398 -4.48 11.22 38.69
N ASP A 399 -5.51 11.63 39.43
CA ASP A 399 -6.27 12.85 39.12
C ASP A 399 -5.34 14.06 39.03
N GLY A 400 -5.39 14.79 37.92
CA GLY A 400 -4.54 15.95 37.69
C GLY A 400 -4.39 16.34 36.22
N PRO A 401 -3.61 17.39 35.94
CA PRO A 401 -3.52 17.99 34.60
C PRO A 401 -2.96 17.03 33.55
N ASP A 402 -2.11 16.08 33.93
CA ASP A 402 -1.58 15.07 33.00
C ASP A 402 -2.64 14.03 32.60
N ALA A 403 -3.54 13.66 33.52
CA ALA A 403 -4.67 12.78 33.24
C ALA A 403 -5.69 13.49 32.35
N ASP A 404 -6.02 14.75 32.67
CA ASP A 404 -6.91 15.58 31.86
C ASP A 404 -6.40 15.73 30.42
N LEU A 405 -5.10 16.06 30.26
CA LEU A 405 -4.46 16.19 28.95
C LEU A 405 -4.47 14.86 28.18
N ALA A 406 -4.20 13.73 28.85
CA ALA A 406 -4.22 12.43 28.19
C ALA A 406 -5.62 12.05 27.70
N LEU A 407 -6.65 12.28 28.53
CA LEU A 407 -8.04 12.02 28.16
C LEU A 407 -8.48 12.89 26.97
N GLU A 408 -8.19 14.19 27.02
CA GLU A 408 -8.48 15.12 25.92
C GLU A 408 -7.75 14.70 24.63
N ALA A 409 -6.47 14.34 24.74
CA ALA A 409 -5.67 13.91 23.60
C ALA A 409 -6.24 12.66 22.93
N TRP A 410 -6.62 11.64 23.71
CA TRP A 410 -7.22 10.42 23.18
C TRP A 410 -8.59 10.68 22.57
N ASP A 411 -9.41 11.54 23.15
CA ASP A 411 -10.71 11.92 22.59
C ASP A 411 -10.55 12.60 21.21
N LYS A 412 -9.65 13.59 21.11
CA LYS A 412 -9.35 14.26 19.84
C LYS A 412 -8.81 13.29 18.80
N LEU A 413 -7.85 12.44 19.17
CA LEU A 413 -7.25 11.48 18.25
C LEU A 413 -8.29 10.47 17.72
N ASN A 414 -9.19 9.98 18.58
CA ASN A 414 -10.29 9.11 18.15
C ASN A 414 -11.25 9.82 17.19
N MET A 415 -11.55 11.10 17.39
CA MET A 415 -12.37 11.88 16.46
C MET A 415 -11.71 12.05 15.09
N VAL A 416 -10.41 12.30 15.06
CA VAL A 416 -9.63 12.39 13.82
C VAL A 416 -9.64 11.05 13.09
N ILE A 417 -9.40 9.94 13.80
CA ILE A 417 -9.46 8.59 13.24
C ILE A 417 -10.85 8.29 12.69
N LEU A 418 -11.89 8.58 13.47
CA LEU A 418 -13.28 8.34 13.09
C LEU A 418 -13.63 9.05 11.78
N GLU A 419 -13.24 10.31 11.64
CA GLU A 419 -13.49 11.08 10.41
C GLU A 419 -12.80 10.42 9.20
N VAL A 420 -11.54 10.00 9.32
CA VAL A 420 -10.82 9.34 8.22
C VAL A 420 -11.48 8.01 7.86
N LEU A 421 -11.96 7.24 8.85
CA LEU A 421 -12.70 6.00 8.60
C LEU A 421 -14.05 6.28 7.92
N ALA A 422 -14.81 7.26 8.40
CA ALA A 422 -16.13 7.62 7.88
C ALA A 422 -16.04 8.13 6.44
N ARG A 423 -15.02 8.94 6.12
CA ARG A 423 -14.74 9.40 4.76
C ARG A 423 -14.66 8.26 3.75
N ALA A 424 -14.14 7.09 4.13
CA ALA A 424 -14.02 5.95 3.23
C ALA A 424 -15.38 5.38 2.75
N TYR A 425 -16.47 5.63 3.49
CA TYR A 425 -17.82 5.17 3.15
C TYR A 425 -18.50 5.99 2.05
N GLY A 426 -18.12 7.27 1.89
CA GLY A 426 -18.72 8.18 0.93
C GLY A 426 -20.24 8.30 1.08
N HIS A 427 -21.01 7.63 0.20
CA HIS A 427 -22.47 7.64 0.19
C HIS A 427 -23.10 6.26 0.44
N GLU A 428 -22.31 5.24 0.80
CA GLU A 428 -22.81 3.89 1.04
C GLU A 428 -23.70 3.83 2.29
N ARG A 429 -24.89 3.25 2.17
CA ARG A 429 -25.81 3.01 3.28
C ARG A 429 -26.49 1.66 3.12
N SER A 430 -26.80 1.02 4.25
CA SER A 430 -27.63 -0.19 4.29
C SER A 430 -28.98 0.06 4.97
N ALA A 431 -29.91 -0.87 4.81
CA ALA A 431 -31.14 -0.88 5.59
C ALA A 431 -30.87 -1.10 7.08
N GLU A 432 -31.74 -0.53 7.91
CA GLU A 432 -31.70 -0.73 9.36
C GLU A 432 -32.41 -2.03 9.74
N THR A 433 -31.85 -2.70 10.75
CA THR A 433 -32.38 -3.96 11.26
C THR A 433 -32.37 -3.94 12.78
N PHE A 434 -33.49 -4.29 13.40
CA PHE A 434 -33.68 -4.25 14.85
C PHE A 434 -33.85 -5.66 15.44
N ALA A 435 -33.10 -6.63 14.89
CA ALA A 435 -33.16 -8.00 15.35
C ALA A 435 -32.71 -8.11 16.82
N PRO A 436 -33.33 -9.01 17.62
CA PRO A 436 -32.99 -9.16 19.02
C PRO A 436 -31.53 -9.60 19.19
N LEU A 437 -30.94 -9.20 20.31
CA LEU A 437 -29.55 -9.53 20.65
C LEU A 437 -29.38 -11.03 20.87
N VAL A 438 -28.20 -11.53 20.50
CA VAL A 438 -27.82 -12.93 20.63
C VAL A 438 -26.90 -13.09 21.86
N PRO A 439 -27.08 -14.11 22.71
CA PRO A 439 -26.15 -14.42 23.78
C PRO A 439 -24.73 -14.69 23.25
N VAL A 440 -23.71 -14.29 24.01
CA VAL A 440 -22.30 -14.49 23.68
C VAL A 440 -21.59 -15.12 24.86
N ASP A 441 -20.73 -16.12 24.60
CA ASP A 441 -19.79 -16.63 25.59
C ASP A 441 -18.63 -15.65 25.75
N GLU A 442 -18.78 -14.71 26.67
CA GLU A 442 -17.76 -13.68 26.94
C GLU A 442 -16.43 -14.28 27.42
N ALA A 443 -16.46 -15.44 28.10
CA ALA A 443 -15.24 -16.11 28.55
C ALA A 443 -14.45 -16.68 27.38
N ALA A 444 -15.12 -17.21 26.34
CA ALA A 444 -14.47 -17.61 25.10
C ALA A 444 -13.85 -16.44 24.36
N VAL A 445 -14.59 -15.32 24.23
CA VAL A 445 -14.08 -14.10 23.60
C VAL A 445 -12.86 -13.56 24.35
N ALA A 446 -12.88 -13.61 25.69
CA ALA A 446 -11.75 -13.17 26.51
C ALA A 446 -10.46 -13.97 26.26
N ARG A 447 -10.58 -15.29 26.08
CA ARG A 447 -9.43 -16.15 25.74
C ARG A 447 -8.84 -15.78 24.38
N LEU A 448 -9.68 -15.56 23.37
CA LEU A 448 -9.23 -15.12 22.04
C LEU A 448 -8.54 -13.75 22.09
N ALA A 449 -9.10 -12.80 22.84
CA ALA A 449 -8.53 -11.46 22.98
C ALA A 449 -7.16 -11.46 23.66
N ALA A 450 -6.99 -12.27 24.72
CA ALA A 450 -5.70 -12.42 25.40
C ALA A 450 -4.63 -13.04 24.47
N ARG A 451 -5.01 -14.10 23.73
CA ARG A 451 -4.12 -14.73 22.73
C ARG A 451 -3.75 -13.76 21.62
N ALA A 452 -4.72 -13.05 21.05
CA ALA A 452 -4.50 -12.06 20.00
C ALA A 452 -3.54 -10.95 20.46
N TYR A 453 -3.69 -10.47 21.69
CA TYR A 453 -2.79 -9.47 22.25
C TYR A 453 -1.36 -10.00 22.44
N ALA A 454 -1.19 -11.18 23.04
CA ALA A 454 0.12 -11.77 23.27
C ALA A 454 0.90 -12.02 21.96
N LEU A 455 0.19 -12.39 20.89
CA LEU A 455 0.78 -12.58 19.57
C LEU A 455 1.25 -11.28 18.92
N GLU A 456 0.59 -10.14 19.17
CA GLU A 456 0.87 -8.87 18.50
C GLU A 456 1.74 -7.91 19.32
N ALA A 457 1.52 -7.80 20.64
CA ALA A 457 2.15 -6.79 21.49
C ALA A 457 3.49 -7.25 22.07
N GLU A 458 3.59 -8.52 22.46
CA GLU A 458 4.74 -9.03 23.21
C GLU A 458 5.77 -9.69 22.30
N GLY A 459 5.51 -9.75 20.99
CA GLY A 459 6.32 -10.52 20.06
C GLY A 459 6.57 -11.92 20.59
N ALA A 460 5.48 -12.64 20.91
CA ALA A 460 5.45 -13.97 21.51
C ALA A 460 6.70 -14.34 22.35
N ALA A 461 6.62 -14.15 23.68
CA ALA A 461 7.41 -15.00 24.57
C ALA A 461 7.16 -16.47 24.15
N PRO A 462 8.18 -17.32 24.03
CA PRO A 462 8.01 -18.65 23.48
C PRO A 462 7.11 -19.46 24.41
N GLY A 463 5.81 -19.49 24.10
CA GLY A 463 4.90 -20.50 24.60
C GLY A 463 5.46 -21.86 24.24
N ALA A 464 4.95 -22.92 24.88
CA ALA A 464 5.34 -24.27 24.51
C ALA A 464 5.23 -24.43 22.99
N THR A 465 6.35 -24.71 22.34
CA THR A 465 6.39 -24.99 20.91
C THR A 465 6.37 -26.49 20.72
N ARG A 466 5.76 -26.93 19.62
CA ARG A 466 5.83 -28.33 19.18
C ARG A 466 6.59 -28.40 17.87
N ALA A 467 7.47 -29.38 17.75
CA ALA A 467 8.14 -29.70 16.51
C ALA A 467 7.13 -30.28 15.51
N VAL A 468 6.98 -29.64 14.36
CA VAL A 468 6.13 -30.10 13.26
C VAL A 468 7.03 -30.53 12.11
N PRO A 469 6.91 -31.78 11.63
CA PRO A 469 7.72 -32.25 10.51
C PRO A 469 7.35 -31.50 9.23
N VAL A 470 8.35 -31.01 8.51
CA VAL A 470 8.19 -30.24 7.27
C VAL A 470 8.44 -31.12 6.05
N ALA A 471 9.66 -31.64 5.92
CA ALA A 471 10.13 -32.50 4.83
C ALA A 471 11.48 -33.13 5.20
N ALA A 472 11.94 -34.13 4.45
CA ALA A 472 13.34 -34.53 4.54
C ALA A 472 14.23 -33.37 4.06
N ALA A 473 15.38 -33.16 4.71
CA ALA A 473 16.32 -32.09 4.36
C ALA A 473 16.81 -32.22 2.91
N ALA A 474 16.94 -33.46 2.42
CA ALA A 474 17.30 -33.74 1.02
C ALA A 474 16.23 -33.27 0.00
N ASP A 475 14.98 -33.12 0.42
CA ASP A 475 13.87 -32.70 -0.44
C ASP A 475 13.74 -31.17 -0.53
N VAL A 476 14.52 -30.41 0.26
CA VAL A 476 14.59 -28.94 0.21
C VAL A 476 16.06 -28.54 0.07
N PRO A 477 16.61 -28.57 -1.17
CA PRO A 477 17.99 -28.20 -1.43
C PRO A 477 18.32 -26.76 -1.02
N GLU A 478 19.62 -26.46 -0.96
CA GLU A 478 20.12 -25.10 -0.77
C GLU A 478 19.52 -24.13 -1.81
N GLY A 479 18.98 -22.99 -1.35
CA GLY A 479 18.27 -22.01 -2.19
C GLY A 479 16.77 -22.25 -2.33
N GLU A 480 16.26 -23.40 -1.87
CA GLU A 480 14.84 -23.77 -1.98
C GLU A 480 14.05 -23.51 -0.70
N ARG A 481 12.73 -23.70 -0.82
CA ARG A 481 11.81 -23.55 0.31
C ARG A 481 10.67 -24.56 0.26
N ARG A 482 10.07 -24.80 1.42
CA ARG A 482 8.85 -25.58 1.59
C ARG A 482 7.78 -24.73 2.27
N LEU A 483 6.55 -24.87 1.83
CA LEU A 483 5.41 -24.27 2.51
C LEU A 483 4.74 -25.32 3.39
N LEU A 484 4.39 -24.91 4.60
CA LEU A 484 3.63 -25.70 5.56
C LEU A 484 2.37 -24.92 5.93
N THR A 485 1.25 -25.62 6.00
CA THR A 485 0.07 -25.12 6.70
C THR A 485 -0.16 -26.03 7.90
N VAL A 486 -0.18 -25.45 9.10
CA VAL A 486 -0.40 -26.18 10.35
C VAL A 486 -1.22 -25.30 11.29
N ASP A 487 -2.30 -25.85 11.86
CA ASP A 487 -3.18 -25.14 12.79
C ASP A 487 -3.61 -23.74 12.30
N GLY A 488 -3.95 -23.62 11.01
CA GLY A 488 -4.33 -22.36 10.36
C GLY A 488 -3.16 -21.40 10.05
N LEU A 489 -1.95 -21.65 10.56
CA LEU A 489 -0.74 -20.90 10.22
C LEU A 489 -0.19 -21.36 8.87
N SER A 490 0.02 -20.41 7.96
CA SER A 490 0.82 -20.64 6.76
C SER A 490 2.25 -20.16 7.00
N ILE A 491 3.23 -21.04 6.80
CA ILE A 491 4.64 -20.81 7.10
C ILE A 491 5.48 -21.19 5.88
N GLY A 492 6.48 -20.37 5.56
CA GLY A 492 7.54 -20.72 4.61
C GLY A 492 8.80 -21.11 5.36
N VAL A 493 9.37 -22.27 5.03
CA VAL A 493 10.63 -22.79 5.56
C VAL A 493 11.66 -22.76 4.44
N PHE A 494 12.81 -22.12 4.66
CA PHE A 494 13.82 -21.78 3.68
C PHE A 494 15.15 -22.44 4.06
N HIS A 495 15.86 -23.01 3.09
CA HIS A 495 17.22 -23.52 3.27
C HIS A 495 18.19 -22.61 2.52
N LEU A 496 18.96 -21.81 3.24
CA LEU A 496 19.79 -20.74 2.69
C LEU A 496 21.13 -20.64 3.43
N ALA A 497 22.21 -20.52 2.67
CA ALA A 497 23.60 -20.50 3.10
C ALA A 497 23.94 -21.61 4.11
N GLY A 498 23.39 -22.82 3.94
CA GLY A 498 23.58 -23.95 4.85
C GLY A 498 22.83 -23.84 6.18
N ALA A 499 21.93 -22.87 6.32
CA ALA A 499 21.09 -22.64 7.49
C ALA A 499 19.59 -22.71 7.13
N TRP A 500 18.76 -22.90 8.15
CA TRP A 500 17.31 -23.03 7.99
C TRP A 500 16.58 -21.89 8.66
N TYR A 501 15.62 -21.31 7.95
CA TYR A 501 14.83 -20.16 8.41
C TYR A 501 13.36 -20.43 8.18
N ALA A 502 12.48 -19.90 9.03
CA ALA A 502 11.06 -19.97 8.81
C ALA A 502 10.37 -18.66 9.18
N ILE A 503 9.48 -18.19 8.30
CA ILE A 503 8.68 -16.98 8.49
C ILE A 503 7.21 -17.24 8.18
N ARG A 504 6.33 -16.42 8.75
CA ARG A 504 4.91 -16.44 8.41
C ARG A 504 4.68 -16.06 6.95
N ASN A 505 3.89 -16.86 6.26
CA ASN A 505 3.53 -16.67 4.85
C ASN A 505 2.33 -15.70 4.71
N LEU A 506 2.38 -14.56 5.41
CA LEU A 506 1.32 -13.56 5.42
C LEU A 506 1.91 -12.15 5.44
N CYS A 507 1.94 -11.49 4.29
CA CYS A 507 2.51 -10.15 4.13
C CYS A 507 1.73 -9.13 4.97
N LEU A 508 2.42 -8.33 5.79
CA LEU A 508 1.80 -7.30 6.64
C LEU A 508 1.10 -6.18 5.87
N HIS A 509 1.36 -6.03 4.57
CA HIS A 509 0.67 -5.04 3.74
C HIS A 509 -0.80 -5.39 3.49
N ARG A 510 -1.08 -6.55 2.87
CA ARG A 510 -2.45 -6.98 2.50
C ARG A 510 -2.63 -8.50 2.60
N ALA A 511 -2.00 -9.13 3.58
CA ALA A 511 -2.09 -10.57 3.82
C ALA A 511 -1.66 -11.48 2.65
N GLY A 512 -0.87 -10.95 1.71
CA GLY A 512 -0.41 -11.73 0.56
C GLY A 512 0.54 -12.88 0.94
N PRO A 513 0.60 -13.97 0.15
CA PRO A 513 1.37 -15.18 0.45
C PRO A 513 2.86 -14.95 0.21
N VAL A 514 3.51 -14.19 1.09
CA VAL A 514 4.87 -13.68 0.91
C VAL A 514 5.91 -14.78 0.64
N ALA A 515 5.81 -15.91 1.33
CA ALA A 515 6.74 -17.03 1.16
C ALA A 515 6.54 -17.80 -0.15
N THR A 516 5.51 -17.51 -0.95
CA THR A 516 5.41 -17.99 -2.34
C THR A 516 6.19 -17.12 -3.32
N GLY A 517 6.63 -15.94 -2.86
CA GLY A 517 7.23 -14.88 -3.66
C GLY A 517 8.64 -15.16 -4.19
N ALA A 518 9.19 -14.21 -4.95
CA ALA A 518 10.56 -14.31 -5.44
C ALA A 518 11.55 -14.26 -4.27
N LEU A 519 12.51 -15.17 -4.24
CA LEU A 519 13.55 -15.25 -3.21
C LEU A 519 14.91 -14.94 -3.85
N VAL A 520 15.63 -13.96 -3.32
CA VAL A 520 16.97 -13.57 -3.77
C VAL A 520 17.86 -13.39 -2.55
N GLY A 521 18.89 -14.24 -2.41
CA GLY A 521 19.64 -14.34 -1.17
C GLY A 521 18.71 -14.63 0.01
N THR A 522 18.73 -13.78 1.03
CA THR A 522 17.83 -13.87 2.20
C THR A 522 16.53 -13.10 2.02
N HIS A 523 16.27 -12.49 0.87
CA HIS A 523 15.15 -11.58 0.70
C HIS A 523 14.01 -12.22 -0.08
N VAL A 524 12.84 -12.32 0.54
CA VAL A 524 11.63 -12.80 -0.11
C VAL A 524 10.66 -11.66 -0.37
N GLN A 525 10.25 -11.51 -1.63
CA GLN A 525 9.35 -10.46 -2.05
C GLN A 525 7.94 -10.99 -2.25
N CYS A 526 6.99 -10.42 -1.51
CA CYS A 526 5.58 -10.74 -1.63
C CYS A 526 5.09 -10.56 -3.07
N PRO A 527 4.44 -11.58 -3.65
CA PRO A 527 4.03 -11.55 -5.05
C PRO A 527 2.85 -10.61 -5.32
N TRP A 528 2.15 -10.13 -4.29
CA TRP A 528 1.02 -9.23 -4.51
C TRP A 528 1.51 -7.80 -4.72
N HIS A 529 2.19 -7.22 -3.73
CA HIS A 529 2.46 -5.76 -3.73
C HIS A 529 3.94 -5.41 -3.59
N GLY A 530 4.83 -6.39 -3.76
CA GLY A 530 6.28 -6.14 -3.81
C GLY A 530 6.96 -5.85 -2.47
N TYR A 531 6.24 -5.94 -1.35
CA TYR A 531 6.84 -5.85 0.00
C TYR A 531 7.86 -6.97 0.17
N THR A 532 9.09 -6.59 0.51
CA THR A 532 10.23 -7.49 0.59
C THR A 532 10.65 -7.65 2.03
N TYR A 533 10.89 -8.89 2.44
CA TYR A 533 11.24 -9.24 3.81
C TYR A 533 12.54 -10.03 3.82
N ASP A 534 13.40 -9.77 4.79
CA ASP A 534 14.54 -10.62 5.09
C ASP A 534 14.02 -11.87 5.83
N VAL A 535 14.18 -13.07 5.27
CA VAL A 535 13.68 -14.32 5.85
C VAL A 535 14.42 -14.74 7.12
N THR A 536 15.62 -14.19 7.37
CA THR A 536 16.42 -14.50 8.56
C THR A 536 15.92 -13.77 9.79
N THR A 537 15.26 -12.62 9.60
CA THR A 537 14.76 -11.77 10.69
C THR A 537 13.26 -11.54 10.62
N GLY A 538 12.62 -11.77 9.48
CA GLY A 538 11.24 -11.37 9.20
C GLY A 538 11.06 -9.89 8.89
N ARG A 539 12.10 -9.05 8.95
CA ARG A 539 11.96 -7.58 8.79
C ARG A 539 11.65 -7.18 7.36
N CYS A 540 10.74 -6.23 7.20
CA CYS A 540 10.44 -5.60 5.92
C CYS A 540 11.54 -4.59 5.54
N LEU A 541 12.00 -4.64 4.29
CA LEU A 541 13.04 -3.74 3.78
C LEU A 541 12.48 -2.36 3.43
N ALA A 542 11.21 -2.30 3.04
CA ALA A 542 10.54 -1.04 2.72
C ALA A 542 10.09 -0.29 3.99
N ASP A 543 9.93 -1.01 5.10
CA ASP A 543 9.53 -0.47 6.40
C ASP A 543 10.23 -1.27 7.52
N PRO A 544 11.37 -0.77 8.04
CA PRO A 544 12.12 -1.47 9.08
C PRO A 544 11.35 -1.68 10.40
N SER A 545 10.21 -1.01 10.60
CA SER A 545 9.34 -1.19 11.77
C SER A 545 8.36 -2.37 11.62
N ALA A 546 8.16 -2.87 10.40
CA ALA A 546 7.29 -4.00 10.11
C ALA A 546 8.08 -5.33 10.07
N GLN A 547 7.63 -6.34 10.81
CA GLN A 547 8.33 -7.63 10.94
C GLN A 547 7.36 -8.81 10.95
N LEU A 548 7.61 -9.81 10.09
CA LEU A 548 6.88 -11.07 10.08
C LEU A 548 7.29 -11.95 11.26
N ASP A 549 6.33 -12.74 11.76
CA ASP A 549 6.62 -13.80 12.74
C ASP A 549 7.67 -14.76 12.16
N THR A 550 8.65 -15.11 12.99
CA THR A 550 9.69 -16.10 12.68
C THR A 550 9.49 -17.36 13.52
N TYR A 551 9.93 -18.51 13.02
CA TYR A 551 9.81 -19.79 13.70
C TYR A 551 11.17 -20.50 13.73
N ALA A 552 11.49 -21.13 14.86
CA ALA A 552 12.72 -21.91 14.96
C ALA A 552 12.62 -23.17 14.08
N VAL A 553 13.74 -23.55 13.46
CA VAL A 553 13.84 -24.74 12.61
C VAL A 553 14.96 -25.62 13.14
N THR A 554 14.69 -26.92 13.31
CA THR A 554 15.72 -27.93 13.65
C THR A 554 15.76 -29.01 12.58
N VAL A 555 16.92 -29.65 12.45
CA VAL A 555 17.11 -30.80 11.57
C VAL A 555 17.66 -31.95 12.41
N GLU A 556 16.91 -33.05 12.46
CA GLU A 556 17.24 -34.23 13.25
C GLU A 556 17.15 -35.45 12.33
N ASP A 557 18.21 -36.26 12.28
CA ASP A 557 18.30 -37.47 11.43
C ASP A 557 17.90 -37.25 9.95
N GLY A 558 18.19 -36.06 9.41
CA GLY A 558 17.86 -35.68 8.04
C GLY A 558 16.41 -35.24 7.81
N GLN A 559 15.61 -35.09 8.87
CA GLN A 559 14.25 -34.57 8.83
C GLN A 559 14.21 -33.13 9.36
N VAL A 560 13.54 -32.25 8.62
CA VAL A 560 13.36 -30.83 9.02
C VAL A 560 12.08 -30.69 9.85
N TYR A 561 12.20 -29.96 10.95
CA TYR A 561 11.11 -29.62 11.85
C TYR A 561 11.02 -28.11 12.04
N VAL A 562 9.81 -27.57 12.01
CA VAL A 562 9.53 -26.19 12.42
C VAL A 562 8.84 -26.20 13.77
N HIS A 563 9.28 -25.33 14.68
CA HIS A 563 8.74 -25.20 16.03
C HIS A 563 7.64 -24.16 16.02
N VAL A 564 6.39 -24.62 16.02
CA VAL A 564 5.21 -23.74 16.03
C VAL A 564 4.64 -23.65 17.44
N PRO A 565 4.03 -22.52 17.82
CA PRO A 565 3.31 -22.40 19.09
C PRO A 565 2.23 -23.49 19.20
N VAL A 566 2.09 -24.11 20.37
CA VAL A 566 0.98 -25.03 20.64
C VAL A 566 -0.31 -24.23 20.72
N ALA A 567 -1.27 -24.51 19.82
CA ALA A 567 -2.61 -23.96 19.92
C ALA A 567 -3.28 -24.46 21.21
N THR A 568 -3.52 -23.55 22.16
CA THR A 568 -4.23 -23.82 23.42
C THR A 568 -5.72 -23.60 23.31
#